data_AF-A0A9E2B8X0-F1
#
_entry.id   AF-A0A9E2B8X0-F1
#
_cell.length_a   1.000
_cell.length_b   1.000
_cell.length_c   1.000
_cell.angle_alpha   90.00
_cell.angle_beta   90.00
_cell.angle_gamma   90.00
#
_symmetry.space_group_name_H-M   'P 1'
#
loop_
_entity.id
_entity.type
_entity.pdbx_description
1 polymer ?
#
loop_
_entity_poly.entity_id
_entity_poly.type
_entity_poly.pdbx_seq_one_letter_code
_entity_poly.pdbx_strand_id
1 'polypeptide(L)' 'MEAVTDFVNAVVLLLNFIVVPGLSYGSQLALGALGITLVFGILRFANFAHGDTMAFGTMMTILVTWWLQSKGINLGPL' A
#
# COMPACT_ATOMS: atom_id res chain seq x y z
N MET A 1 -13.71 23.28 45.35
CA MET A 1 -14.00 23.60 43.93
C MET A 1 -12.77 23.36 43.06
N GLU A 2 -11.55 23.60 43.57
CA GLU A 2 -10.28 23.34 42.87
C GLU A 2 -10.05 21.86 42.53
N ALA A 3 -10.27 20.93 43.47
CA ALA A 3 -10.04 19.49 43.23
C ALA A 3 -10.84 18.90 42.03
N VAL A 4 -12.05 19.43 41.77
CA VAL A 4 -12.86 18.99 40.62
C VAL A 4 -12.27 19.53 39.32
N THR A 5 -11.85 20.80 39.32
CA THR A 5 -11.18 21.43 38.17
C THR A 5 -9.85 20.73 37.85
N ASP A 6 -9.06 20.38 38.87
CA ASP A 6 -7.79 19.67 38.69
C ASP A 6 -7.99 18.28 38.09
N PHE A 7 -9.02 17.56 38.52
CA PHE A 7 -9.38 16.27 37.95
C PHE A 7 -9.77 16.39 36.47
N VAL A 8 -10.63 17.36 36.14
CA VAL A 8 -11.04 17.61 34.74
C VAL A 8 -9.84 18.01 33.88
N ASN A 9 -8.94 18.86 34.39
CA ASN A 9 -7.73 19.26 33.69
C ASN A 9 -6.80 18.06 33.45
N ALA A 10 -6.64 17.16 34.42
CA ALA A 10 -5.85 15.94 34.24
C ALA A 10 -6.41 15.04 33.11
N VAL A 11 -7.74 14.92 33.02
CA VAL A 11 -8.39 14.17 31.92
C VAL A 11 -8.16 14.87 30.58
N VAL A 12 -8.29 16.20 30.52
CA VAL A 12 -8.05 16.97 29.30
C VAL A 12 -6.60 16.81 28.83
N LEU A 13 -5.64 16.88 29.75
CA LEU A 13 -4.22 16.68 29.43
C LEU A 13 -3.96 15.27 28.90
N LEU A 14 -4.52 14.24 29.53
CA LEU A 14 -4.37 12.86 29.08
C LEU A 14 -4.94 12.65 27.67
N LEU A 15 -6.13 13.20 27.40
CA LEU A 15 -6.75 13.09 26.09
C LEU A 15 -5.93 13.79 25.01
N ASN A 16 -5.46 15.01 25.30
CA ASN A 16 -4.79 15.86 24.33
C ASN A 16 -3.36 15.39 24.00
N PHE A 17 -2.62 14.88 25.00
CA PHE A 17 -1.21 14.52 24.80
C PHE A 17 -0.95 13.03 24.57
N ILE A 18 -1.86 12.14 24.99
CA ILE A 18 -1.63 10.70 24.91
C ILE A 18 -2.64 10.05 23.97
N VAL A 19 -3.93 10.21 24.25
CA VAL A 19 -4.97 9.44 23.55
C VAL A 19 -5.12 9.90 22.10
N VAL A 20 -5.34 11.20 21.87
CA VAL A 20 -5.56 11.72 20.51
C VAL A 20 -4.31 11.55 19.64
N PRO A 21 -3.09 11.92 20.09
CA PRO A 21 -1.89 11.73 19.27
C PRO A 21 -1.54 10.26 19.07
N GLY A 22 -1.66 9.43 20.11
CA GLY A 22 -1.36 7.99 20.05
C GLY A 22 -2.29 7.25 19.09
N LEU A 23 -3.60 7.53 19.14
CA LEU A 23 -4.57 6.97 18.20
C LEU A 23 -4.34 7.45 16.78
N SER A 24 -4.04 8.74 16.58
CA SER A 24 -3.78 9.29 15.25
C SER A 24 -2.54 8.66 14.61
N TYR A 25 -1.44 8.57 15.35
CA TYR A 25 -0.20 7.95 14.89
C TYR A 25 -0.37 6.44 14.65
N GLY A 26 -1.02 5.73 15.56
CA GLY A 26 -1.33 4.31 15.40
C GLY A 26 -2.22 4.04 14.19
N SER A 27 -3.22 4.90 13.94
CA SER A 27 -4.11 4.79 12.77
C SER A 27 -3.37 4.99 11.46
N GLN A 28 -2.41 5.92 11.40
CA GLN A 28 -1.57 6.12 10.21
C GLN A 28 -0.74 4.88 9.89
N LEU A 29 -0.10 4.30 10.91
CA LEU A 29 0.67 3.06 10.76
C LEU A 29 -0.22 1.88 10.36
N ALA A 30 -1.40 1.76 10.99
CA ALA A 30 -2.37 0.71 10.68
C ALA A 30 -2.90 0.81 9.26
N LEU A 31 -3.21 2.02 8.78
CA LEU A 31 -3.64 2.25 7.39
C LEU A 31 -2.53 1.93 6.39
N GLY A 32 -1.27 2.25 6.73
CA GLY A 32 -0.11 1.85 5.92
C GLY A 32 0.02 0.33 5.81
N ALA A 33 -0.10 -0.39 6.93
CA ALA A 33 -0.06 -1.85 6.96
C ALA A 33 -1.25 -2.48 6.20
N LEU A 34 -2.46 -1.95 6.40
CA LEU A 34 -3.66 -2.40 5.68
C LEU A 34 -3.52 -2.23 4.17
N GLY A 35 -2.98 -1.10 3.70
CA GLY A 35 -2.70 -0.87 2.29
C GLY A 35 -1.82 -1.98 1.69
N ILE A 36 -0.76 -2.37 2.39
CA ILE A 36 0.13 -3.46 1.98
C ILE A 36 -0.61 -4.82 1.96
N THR A 37 -1.43 -5.10 2.98
CA THR A 37 -2.19 -6.36 3.03
C THR A 37 -3.21 -6.49 1.89
N LEU A 38 -3.87 -5.39 1.49
CA LEU A 38 -4.84 -5.39 0.40
C LEU A 38 -4.15 -5.62 -0.95
N VAL A 39 -2.99 -4.99 -1.18
CA VAL A 39 -2.18 -5.20 -2.37
C VAL A 39 -1.76 -6.68 -2.50
N PHE A 40 -1.28 -7.28 -1.41
CA PHE A 40 -0.87 -8.69 -1.41
C PHE A 40 -2.05 -9.66 -1.50
N GLY A 41 -3.18 -9.33 -0.88
CA GLY A 41 -4.38 -10.16 -0.85
C GLY A 41 -5.10 -10.25 -2.19
N ILE A 42 -5.19 -9.16 -2.96
CA ILE A 42 -5.98 -9.11 -4.20
C ILE A 42 -5.12 -9.44 -5.43
N LEU A 43 -3.94 -8.84 -5.58
CA LEU A 43 -3.13 -8.99 -6.79
C LEU A 43 -2.16 -10.17 -6.73
N ARG A 44 -2.00 -10.83 -5.56
CA ARG A 44 -0.99 -11.88 -5.30
C ARG A 44 0.46 -11.47 -5.61
N PHE A 45 0.71 -10.19 -5.92
CA PHE A 45 2.04 -9.65 -6.15
C PHE A 45 2.55 -8.95 -4.90
N ALA A 46 3.62 -9.49 -4.32
CA ALA A 46 4.21 -9.09 -3.05
C ALA A 46 4.96 -7.74 -3.09
N ASN A 47 4.94 -6.98 -4.19
CA ASN A 47 5.65 -5.70 -4.26
C ASN A 47 5.17 -4.79 -5.41
N PHE A 48 4.45 -3.71 -5.11
CA PHE A 48 4.04 -2.70 -6.11
C PHE A 48 5.21 -1.80 -6.57
N ALA A 49 6.33 -1.77 -5.83
CA ALA A 49 7.52 -0.99 -6.21
C ALA A 49 8.17 -1.48 -7.52
N HIS A 50 7.81 -2.69 -7.96
CA HIS A 50 8.25 -3.27 -9.23
C HIS A 50 7.07 -3.40 -10.23
N GLY A 51 5.95 -2.72 -10.00
CA GLY A 51 4.83 -2.69 -10.94
C GLY A 51 5.24 -2.16 -12.31
N ASP A 52 6.04 -1.10 -12.34
CA ASP A 52 6.56 -0.50 -13.58
C ASP A 52 7.51 -1.44 -14.33
N THR A 53 8.33 -2.22 -13.61
CA THR A 53 9.23 -3.21 -14.24
C THR A 53 8.47 -4.43 -14.74
N MET A 54 7.39 -4.84 -14.06
CA MET A 54 6.47 -5.87 -14.58
C MET A 54 5.75 -5.42 -15.86
N ALA A 55 5.27 -4.17 -15.90
CA ALA A 55 4.67 -3.59 -17.11
C ALA A 55 5.68 -3.48 -18.26
N PHE A 56 6.90 -3.03 -17.96
CA PHE A 56 7.99 -2.95 -18.94
C PHE A 56 8.37 -4.32 -19.52
N GLY A 57 8.50 -5.34 -18.68
CA GLY A 57 8.78 -6.71 -19.13
C GLY A 57 7.68 -7.28 -20.04
N THR A 58 6.41 -6.97 -19.75
CA THR A 58 5.26 -7.35 -20.58
C THR A 58 5.32 -6.66 -21.95
N MET A 59 5.58 -5.36 -21.98
CA MET A 59 5.71 -4.59 -23.22
C MET A 59 6.85 -5.12 -24.09
N MET A 60 8.03 -5.38 -23.49
CA MET A 60 9.17 -5.97 -24.20
C MET A 60 8.83 -7.33 -24.80
N THR A 61 8.11 -8.19 -24.06
CA THR A 61 7.67 -9.49 -24.55
C THR A 61 6.77 -9.36 -25.79
N ILE A 62 5.80 -8.44 -25.76
CA ILE A 62 4.89 -8.18 -26.90
C ILE A 62 5.68 -7.69 -28.12
N LEU A 63 6.58 -6.72 -27.95
CA LEU A 63 7.37 -6.16 -29.05
C LEU A 63 8.28 -7.21 -29.70
N VAL A 64 8.96 -8.02 -28.88
CA VAL A 64 9.79 -9.13 -29.37
C VAL A 64 8.93 -10.16 -30.11
N THR A 65 7.75 -10.47 -29.59
CA THR A 65 6.82 -11.40 -30.24
C THR A 65 6.38 -10.88 -31.61
N TRP A 66 6.02 -9.60 -31.73
CA TRP A 66 5.69 -8.97 -33.02
C TRP A 66 6.88 -8.96 -33.99
N TRP A 67 8.09 -8.70 -33.50
CA TRP A 67 9.29 -8.76 -34.32
C TRP A 67 9.55 -10.18 -34.86
N LEU A 68 9.41 -11.21 -34.03
CA LEU A 68 9.54 -12.61 -34.43
C LEU A 68 8.45 -13.02 -35.43
N GLN A 69 7.21 -12.59 -35.22
CA GLN A 69 6.10 -12.79 -36.17
C GLN A 69 6.39 -12.11 -37.52
N SER A 70 6.97 -10.90 -37.53
CA SER A 70 7.40 -10.22 -38.76
C SER A 70 8.48 -10.98 -39.54
N LYS A 71 9.27 -11.81 -38.84
CA LYS A 71 10.29 -12.69 -39.42
C LYS A 71 9.75 -14.07 -39.81
N GLY A 72 8.44 -14.29 -39.72
CA GLY A 72 7.77 -15.53 -40.10
C GLY A 72 7.81 -16.62 -39.03
N ILE A 73 8.30 -16.32 -37.82
CA ILE A 73 8.30 -17.25 -36.69
C ILE A 73 6.94 -17.13 -36.01
N ASN A 74 5.99 -17.94 -36.48
CA ASN A 74 4.67 -18.07 -35.89
C ASN A 74 4.64 -19.26 -34.95
N LEU A 75 4.16 -19.05 -33.72
CA LEU A 75 3.74 -20.15 -32.88
C LEU A 75 2.50 -20.75 -33.56
N GLY A 76 2.53 -22.05 -33.85
CA GLY A 76 1.44 -22.78 -34.53
C GLY A 76 0.08 -22.62 -33.83
N PRO A 77 -1.01 -23.09 -34.45
CA PRO A 77 -2.36 -22.75 -34.00
C PRO A 77 -2.59 -23.22 -32.57
N LEU A 78 -2.90 -22.27 -31.70
CA LEU A 78 -3.56 -22.50 -30.42
C LEU A 78 -5.03 -22.87 -30.69
#